data_AF-A0A4S8I241-F1
#
_entry.id   AF-A0A4S8I241-F1
#
_cell.length_a   1.000
_cell.length_b   1.000
_cell.length_c   1.000
_cell.angle_alpha   90.00
_cell.angle_beta   90.00
_cell.angle_gamma   90.00
#
_symmetry.space_group_name_H-M   'P 1'
#
loop_
_entity.id
_entity.type
_entity.pdbx_description
1 polymer ?
#
loop_
_entity_poly.entity_id
_entity_poly.type
_entity_poly.pdbx_seq_one_letter_code
_entity_poly.pdbx_strand_id
1 'polypeptide(L)'
;MYQMDGSQLQQQYKHHISDYKDWDQREHAKEWMIFEKNMGTHISIDETALSNDELYTVITNKTAKGQRGAIVAMIKGTQADKVIEVLQRISKRLRQ
;
A
#
# COMPACT_ATOMS: atom_id res chain seq x y z
N MET A 1 -33.52 13.88 -1.94
CA MET A 1 -32.09 13.99 -1.64
C MET A 1 -31.78 12.86 -0.66
N TYR A 2 -31.17 11.76 -1.12
CA TYR A 2 -30.95 10.59 -0.27
C TYR A 2 -29.84 10.92 0.75
N GLN A 3 -30.24 11.14 2.01
CA GLN A 3 -29.33 11.20 3.14
C GLN A 3 -28.88 9.76 3.45
N MET A 4 -27.88 9.25 2.74
CA MET A 4 -27.23 8.02 3.16
C MET A 4 -26.38 8.31 4.39
N ASP A 5 -26.60 7.54 5.45
CA ASP A 5 -25.75 7.57 6.65
C ASP A 5 -24.33 7.14 6.28
N GLY A 6 -23.35 8.01 6.55
CA GLY A 6 -21.94 7.74 6.27
C GLY A 6 -21.41 6.50 7.00
N SER A 7 -21.94 6.20 8.18
CA SER A 7 -21.57 5.00 8.95
C SER A 7 -22.03 3.74 8.23
N GLN A 8 -23.25 3.77 7.71
CA GLN A 8 -23.80 2.67 6.93
C GLN A 8 -23.02 2.47 5.63
N LEU A 9 -22.66 3.56 4.94
CA LEU A 9 -21.87 3.49 3.72
C LEU A 9 -20.48 2.90 3.98
N GLN A 10 -19.79 3.29 5.06
CA GLN A 10 -18.49 2.73 5.43
C GLN A 10 -18.55 1.24 5.72
N GLN A 11 -19.56 0.79 6.47
CA GLN A 11 -19.77 -0.64 6.72
C GLN A 11 -20.04 -1.41 5.42
N GLN A 12 -20.92 -0.90 4.57
CA GLN A 12 -21.20 -1.52 3.27
C GLN A 12 -19.96 -1.58 2.40
N TYR A 13 -19.18 -0.50 2.36
CA TYR A 13 -17.93 -0.46 1.61
C TYR A 13 -16.96 -1.56 2.06
N LYS A 14 -16.66 -1.61 3.37
CA LYS A 14 -15.74 -2.60 3.95
C LYS A 14 -16.22 -4.04 3.80
N HIS A 15 -17.51 -4.30 3.94
CA HIS A 15 -18.02 -5.66 4.04
C HIS A 15 -18.51 -6.25 2.72
N HIS A 16 -18.87 -5.42 1.74
CA HIS A 16 -19.54 -5.88 0.52
C HIS A 16 -19.02 -5.25 -0.78
N ILE A 17 -18.33 -4.11 -0.77
CA ILE A 17 -17.97 -3.38 -2.00
C ILE A 17 -16.46 -3.39 -2.29
N SER A 18 -15.63 -3.34 -1.25
CA SER A 18 -14.20 -3.05 -1.39
C SER A 18 -13.30 -4.29 -1.48
N ASP A 19 -13.88 -5.49 -1.61
CA ASP A 19 -13.17 -6.78 -1.60
C ASP A 19 -12.25 -6.99 -0.39
N TYR A 20 -12.43 -6.23 0.70
CA TYR A 20 -11.50 -6.22 1.83
C TYR A 20 -11.39 -7.60 2.50
N LYS A 21 -12.47 -8.38 2.47
CA LYS A 21 -12.49 -9.74 3.02
C LYS A 21 -11.64 -10.72 2.21
N ASP A 22 -11.63 -10.57 0.89
CA ASP A 22 -10.98 -11.47 -0.06
C ASP A 22 -9.58 -10.98 -0.46
N TRP A 23 -9.11 -9.92 0.19
CA TRP A 23 -7.81 -9.35 -0.09
C TRP A 23 -6.69 -10.31 0.33
N ASP A 24 -5.91 -10.74 -0.65
CA ASP A 24 -4.79 -11.68 -0.54
C ASP A 24 -3.73 -11.28 0.49
N GLN A 25 -3.57 -9.97 0.73
CA GLN A 25 -2.56 -9.44 1.64
C GLN A 25 -3.09 -9.12 3.05
N ARG A 26 -4.35 -9.43 3.36
CA ARG A 26 -5.02 -9.00 4.59
C ARG A 26 -4.28 -9.39 5.87
N GLU A 27 -3.66 -10.56 5.91
CA GLU A 27 -2.98 -11.08 7.12
C GLU A 27 -1.77 -10.23 7.53
N HIS A 28 -1.03 -9.70 6.56
CA HIS A 28 0.19 -8.92 6.79
C HIS A 28 0.05 -7.44 6.41
N ALA A 29 -1.11 -7.01 5.88
CA ALA A 29 -1.36 -5.64 5.41
C ALA A 29 -1.10 -4.54 6.45
N LYS A 30 -1.14 -4.87 7.74
CA LYS A 30 -0.77 -3.94 8.84
C LYS A 30 0.73 -3.65 8.88
N GLU A 31 1.56 -4.59 8.48
CA GLU A 31 3.01 -4.50 8.53
C GLU A 31 3.61 -4.13 7.17
N TRP A 32 3.07 -4.65 6.08
CA TRP A 32 3.49 -4.29 4.74
C TRP A 32 2.45 -4.63 3.68
N MET A 33 2.54 -3.97 2.54
CA MET A 33 1.74 -4.23 1.34
C MET A 33 2.63 -4.07 0.11
N ILE A 34 2.49 -4.96 -0.87
CA ILE A 34 3.25 -4.93 -2.13
C ILE A 34 2.28 -5.02 -3.31
N PHE A 35 2.45 -4.12 -4.28
CA PHE A 35 1.74 -4.09 -5.54
C PHE A 35 2.76 -4.22 -6.67
N GLU A 36 3.26 -5.44 -6.90
CA GLU A 36 4.32 -5.69 -7.89
C GLU A 36 3.98 -5.16 -9.29
N LYS A 37 2.69 -5.20 -9.67
CA LYS A 37 2.19 -4.71 -10.96
C LYS A 37 2.41 -3.20 -11.17
N ASN A 38 2.66 -2.46 -10.09
CA ASN A 38 2.87 -1.01 -10.12
C ASN A 38 4.35 -0.64 -10.32
N MET A 39 5.26 -1.62 -10.35
CA MET A 39 6.67 -1.40 -10.65
C MET A 39 6.84 -0.69 -12.00
N GLY A 40 7.85 0.19 -12.06
CA GLY A 40 8.17 0.98 -13.23
C GLY A 40 9.60 1.48 -13.19
N THR A 41 9.97 2.28 -14.18
CA THR A 41 11.36 2.72 -14.38
C THR A 41 11.79 3.85 -13.44
N HIS A 42 10.83 4.56 -12.83
CA HIS A 42 11.12 5.70 -11.94
C HIS A 42 10.50 5.44 -10.58
N ILE A 43 11.29 4.84 -9.70
CA ILE A 43 10.88 4.52 -8.33
C ILE A 43 11.44 5.57 -7.36
N SER A 44 10.64 5.98 -6.37
CA SER A 44 11.13 6.69 -5.19
C SER A 44 10.84 5.91 -3.93
N ILE A 45 11.62 6.22 -2.90
CA ILE A 45 11.43 5.76 -1.53
C ILE A 45 11.22 7.02 -0.70
N ASP A 46 10.12 7.05 0.03
CA ASP A 46 9.72 8.18 0.86
C ASP A 46 9.39 7.66 2.28
N GLU A 47 9.71 8.42 3.32
CA GLU A 47 9.31 8.13 4.70
C GLU A 47 8.13 9.03 5.09
N THR A 48 7.10 8.47 5.72
CA THR A 48 5.89 9.22 6.09
C THR A 48 5.36 8.76 7.43
N ALA A 49 5.06 9.73 8.31
CA ALA A 49 4.33 9.50 9.54
C ALA A 49 2.83 9.67 9.29
N LEU A 50 2.03 8.63 9.49
CA LEU A 50 0.57 8.72 9.40
C LEU A 50 -0.08 9.14 10.72
N SER A 51 0.56 8.79 11.85
CA SER A 51 0.24 9.23 13.20
C SER A 51 1.54 9.35 14.01
N ASN A 52 1.48 9.97 15.20
CA ASN A 52 2.68 10.27 16.01
C ASN A 52 3.58 9.05 16.28
N ASP A 53 3.05 7.82 16.20
CA ASP A 53 3.81 6.59 16.46
C ASP A 53 3.82 5.60 15.27
N GLU A 54 3.30 6.00 14.10
CA GLU A 54 3.24 5.13 12.93
C GLU A 54 4.01 5.72 11.75
N LEU A 55 5.31 5.40 11.72
CA LEU A 55 6.19 5.65 10.58
C LEU A 55 6.03 4.55 9.53
N TYR A 56 6.05 4.94 8.27
CA TYR A 56 6.02 4.06 7.11
C TYR A 56 7.08 4.46 6.10
N THR A 57 7.69 3.46 5.46
CA THR A 57 8.40 3.63 4.20
C THR A 57 7.44 3.33 3.06
N VAL A 58 7.27 4.29 2.14
CA VAL A 58 6.40 4.19 0.97
C VAL A 58 7.27 4.19 -0.28
N ILE A 59 7.05 3.19 -1.13
CA ILE A 59 7.73 3.05 -2.41
C ILE A 59 6.74 3.44 -3.49
N THR A 60 7.09 4.43 -4.30
CA THR A 60 6.19 4.94 -5.34
C THR A 60 6.81 4.90 -6.72
N ASN A 61 5.99 4.60 -7.73
CA ASN A 61 6.30 4.77 -9.13
C ASN A 61 5.92 6.19 -9.58
N LYS A 62 6.92 7.04 -9.80
CA LYS A 62 6.72 8.43 -10.22
C LYS A 62 6.20 8.56 -11.65
N THR A 63 6.33 7.53 -12.51
CA THR A 63 5.74 7.58 -13.86
C THR A 63 4.22 7.62 -13.82
N ALA A 64 3.60 7.09 -12.75
CA ALA A 64 2.16 7.13 -12.55
C ALA A 64 1.65 8.51 -12.09
N LYS A 65 2.53 9.48 -11.81
CA LYS A 65 2.18 10.87 -11.46
C LYS A 65 1.12 10.99 -10.35
N GLY A 66 1.22 10.13 -9.33
CA GLY A 66 0.29 10.11 -8.18
C GLY A 66 -1.09 9.50 -8.46
N GLN A 67 -1.30 8.91 -9.64
CA GLN A 67 -2.57 8.28 -10.03
C GLN A 67 -2.60 6.80 -9.62
N ARG A 68 -3.65 6.09 -10.05
CA ARG A 68 -3.76 4.64 -9.88
C ARG A 68 -2.49 3.96 -10.41
N GLY A 69 -1.88 3.11 -9.59
CA GLY A 69 -0.62 2.46 -9.92
C GLY A 69 0.63 3.17 -9.40
N ALA A 70 0.48 4.28 -8.65
CA ALA A 70 1.63 4.99 -8.09
C ALA A 70 2.24 4.29 -6.87
N ILE A 71 1.47 3.57 -6.05
CA ILE A 71 2.02 2.91 -4.85
C ILE A 71 2.53 1.53 -5.23
N VAL A 72 3.82 1.30 -5.07
CA VAL A 72 4.47 -0.01 -5.30
C VAL A 72 4.50 -0.81 -4.01
N ALA A 73 4.85 -0.20 -2.89
CA ALA A 73 4.85 -0.86 -1.60
C ALA A 73 4.66 0.14 -0.46
N MET A 74 4.11 -0.32 0.64
CA MET A 74 3.96 0.43 1.89
C MET A 74 4.43 -0.48 3.02
N ILE A 75 5.36 -0.01 3.85
CA ILE A 75 6.05 -0.85 4.84
C ILE A 75 6.05 -0.10 6.16
N LYS A 76 5.63 -0.77 7.24
CA LYS A 76 5.61 -0.18 8.57
C LYS A 76 7.02 -0.13 9.16
N GLY A 77 7.43 1.06 9.56
CA GLY A 77 8.76 1.39 10.06
C GLY A 77 9.70 1.86 8.96
N THR A 78 10.84 2.43 9.37
CA THR A 78 11.87 3.01 8.50
C THR A 78 13.21 2.27 8.60
N GLN A 79 13.27 1.18 9.37
CA GLN A 79 14.49 0.38 9.52
C GLN A 79 14.84 -0.30 8.19
N ALA A 80 16.04 -0.01 7.69
CA ALA A 80 16.50 -0.45 6.37
C ALA A 80 16.42 -1.98 6.20
N ASP A 81 16.81 -2.76 7.21
CA ASP A 81 16.81 -4.22 7.13
C ASP A 81 15.39 -4.77 6.91
N LYS A 82 14.39 -4.24 7.63
CA LYS A 82 12.98 -4.62 7.47
C LYS A 82 12.45 -4.22 6.10
N VAL A 83 12.80 -3.01 5.64
CA VAL A 83 12.41 -2.51 4.31
C VAL A 83 13.00 -3.40 3.22
N ILE A 84 14.29 -3.72 3.30
CA ILE A 84 14.97 -4.58 2.33
C ILE A 84 14.35 -5.98 2.33
N GLU A 85 14.09 -6.58 3.50
CA GLU A 85 13.46 -7.90 3.60
C GLU A 85 12.12 -7.95 2.86
N VAL A 86 11.27 -6.92 3.05
CA VAL A 86 9.98 -6.82 2.37
C VAL A 86 10.17 -6.61 0.87
N LEU A 87 11.06 -5.70 0.44
CA LEU A 87 11.31 -5.45 -0.98
C LEU A 87 11.93 -6.64 -1.72
N GLN A 88 12.64 -7.52 -1.01
CA GLN A 88 13.16 -8.76 -1.56
C GLN A 88 12.06 -9.76 -1.96
N ARG A 89 10.85 -9.62 -1.39
CA ARG A 89 9.68 -10.42 -1.75
C ARG A 89 9.15 -10.11 -3.16
N ILE A 90 9.45 -8.94 -3.70
CA ILE A 90 9.10 -8.59 -5.09
C ILE A 90 9.79 -9.59 -6.05
N SER A 91 9.13 -10.01 -7.13
CA SER A 91 9.79 -10.89 -8.11
C SER A 91 11.10 -10.29 -8.64
N LYS A 92 12.19 -11.09 -8.68
CA LYS A 92 13.49 -10.67 -9.24
C LYS A 92 13.38 -10.10 -10.65
N ARG A 93 12.45 -10.61 -11.46
CA ARG A 93 12.23 -10.18 -12.85
C ARG A 93 11.76 -8.72 -12.94
N LEU A 94 11.11 -8.20 -11.89
CA LEU A 94 10.63 -6.81 -11.85
C LEU A 94 11.65 -5.85 -11.23
N ARG A 95 12.79 -6.36 -10.74
CA ARG A 95 13.87 -5.57 -10.13
C ARG A 95 15.03 -5.25 -11.08
N GLN A 96 15.02 -5.79 -12.29
CA GLN A 96 16.04 -5.60 -13.33
C GLN A 96 15.47 -4.71 -14.43
#